data_AF-A0A428PA95-F1
#
_entry.id   AF-A0A428PA95-F1
#
_cell.length_a   1.000
_cell.length_b   1.000
_cell.length_c   1.000
_cell.angle_alpha   90.00
_cell.angle_beta   90.00
_cell.angle_gamma   90.00
#
_symmetry.space_group_name_H-M   'P 1'
#
loop_
_entity.id
_entity.type
_entity.pdbx_description
1 polymer ?
#
loop_
_entity_poly.entity_id
_entity_poly.type
_entity_poly.pdbx_seq_one_letter_code
_entity_poly.pdbx_strand_id
1 'polypeptide(L)'
;MDITSDDATPRSIPDLPEKGHERKLTFLSLPLEIRLHIYHWLHLMSPVRHAQLAPWYPTPVHCQYILRPLDHEAVPEGGDGIEAQGLLSPYRPLSGLPTSLLRANSQIYHEARLIPFSQNEFVFVNWFASGLWAARAFTRALAPWQRGALRYVRLEVLARDVVVGGAGREEWRALCGEWAPGVRGLRMKMVLGASTATVSGPSAGGAVGPRSEAARRWVGEGLGLMGQLERVEMEVVARGMSDEDKLLWCEKLERELREGGLRWVVVVCTEKVQERMEWIKSDVAWKNQTGS
;
A
#
# COMPACT_ATOMS: atom_id res chain seq x y z
N MET A 1 74.62 -57.57 -40.35
CA MET A 1 74.96 -56.42 -39.48
C MET A 1 73.67 -55.72 -39.17
N ASP A 2 73.14 -56.02 -37.98
CA ASP A 2 71.92 -55.45 -37.43
C ASP A 2 72.13 -53.99 -37.05
N ILE A 3 71.18 -53.13 -37.44
CA ILE A 3 70.92 -51.85 -36.79
C ILE A 3 69.40 -51.67 -36.73
N THR A 4 68.91 -51.64 -35.50
CA THR A 4 67.54 -51.41 -35.00
C THR A 4 67.07 -49.96 -35.21
N SER A 5 65.80 -49.75 -35.55
CA SER A 5 64.92 -48.59 -35.26
C SER A 5 63.70 -48.72 -36.20
N ASP A 6 62.43 -48.50 -35.88
CA ASP A 6 61.76 -47.91 -34.73
C ASP A 6 60.30 -48.39 -34.79
N ASP A 7 59.73 -48.65 -33.61
CA ASP A 7 58.37 -49.12 -33.39
C ASP A 7 57.41 -47.94 -33.48
N ALA A 8 56.62 -47.86 -34.56
CA ALA A 8 55.61 -46.82 -34.74
C ALA A 8 54.20 -47.35 -34.47
N THR A 9 53.92 -47.70 -33.21
CA THR A 9 52.55 -47.83 -32.70
C THR A 9 51.79 -46.51 -32.89
N PRO A 10 50.55 -46.51 -33.42
CA PRO A 10 49.75 -45.30 -33.52
C PRO A 10 49.36 -44.85 -32.11
N ARG A 11 49.74 -43.62 -31.75
CA ARG A 11 49.33 -42.97 -30.51
C ARG A 11 47.80 -42.87 -30.48
N SER A 12 47.18 -43.71 -29.65
CA SER A 12 45.79 -43.54 -29.22
C SER A 12 45.63 -42.15 -28.62
N ILE A 13 44.79 -41.34 -29.27
CA ILE A 13 44.34 -40.04 -28.77
C ILE A 13 43.70 -40.31 -27.40
N PRO A 14 44.15 -39.68 -26.30
CA PRO A 14 43.44 -39.80 -25.03
C PRO A 14 42.06 -39.19 -25.21
N ASP A 15 41.02 -39.99 -24.94
CA ASP A 15 39.64 -39.54 -24.87
C ASP A 15 39.57 -38.28 -24.01
N LEU A 16 39.21 -37.17 -24.63
CA LEU A 16 38.85 -35.94 -23.94
C LEU A 16 37.65 -36.29 -23.03
N PRO A 17 37.68 -35.90 -21.74
CA PRO A 17 36.56 -36.16 -20.86
C PRO A 17 35.29 -35.57 -21.48
N GLU A 18 34.29 -36.43 -21.61
CA GLU A 18 32.96 -36.12 -22.12
C GLU A 18 32.48 -34.79 -21.57
N LYS A 19 32.02 -33.92 -22.48
CA LYS A 19 31.35 -32.65 -22.24
C LYS A 19 30.68 -32.63 -20.87
N GLY A 20 31.28 -31.91 -19.93
CA GLY A 20 30.62 -31.54 -18.69
C GLY A 20 29.25 -30.99 -19.07
N HIS A 21 28.19 -31.61 -18.55
CA HIS A 21 26.83 -31.13 -18.76
C HIS A 21 26.82 -29.63 -18.44
N GLU A 22 26.71 -28.78 -19.47
CA GLU A 22 26.35 -27.39 -19.29
C GLU A 22 24.98 -27.40 -18.62
N ARG A 23 24.97 -27.32 -17.29
CA ARG A 23 23.74 -27.14 -16.53
C ARG A 23 23.18 -25.81 -17.00
N LYS A 24 22.25 -25.86 -17.95
CA LYS A 24 21.54 -24.68 -18.43
C LYS A 24 20.85 -24.07 -17.22
N LEU A 25 21.40 -22.95 -16.75
CA LEU A 25 20.81 -22.16 -15.69
C LEU A 25 19.46 -21.67 -16.21
N THR A 26 18.39 -22.17 -15.62
CA THR A 26 17.03 -21.70 -15.89
C THR A 26 16.57 -20.80 -14.76
N PHE A 27 15.58 -19.96 -15.02
CA PHE A 27 15.03 -19.10 -13.97
C PHE A 27 14.53 -19.91 -12.75
N LEU A 28 13.90 -21.08 -12.96
CA LEU A 28 13.43 -21.94 -11.87
C LEU A 28 14.55 -22.73 -11.17
N SER A 29 15.77 -22.74 -11.70
CA SER A 29 16.93 -23.28 -10.97
C SER A 29 17.56 -22.26 -9.99
N LEU A 30 17.14 -20.99 -10.05
CA LEU A 30 17.56 -19.99 -9.06
C LEU A 30 16.93 -20.28 -7.69
N PRO A 31 17.62 -19.98 -6.57
CA PRO A 31 17.02 -20.01 -5.24
C PRO A 31 15.75 -19.14 -5.15
N LEU A 32 14.81 -19.55 -4.31
CA LEU A 32 13.51 -18.88 -4.18
C LEU A 32 13.68 -17.39 -3.83
N GLU A 33 14.63 -17.07 -2.96
CA GLU A 33 14.93 -15.72 -2.50
C GLU A 33 15.31 -14.82 -3.68
N ILE A 34 16.12 -15.33 -4.60
CA ILE A 34 16.52 -14.62 -5.82
C ILE A 34 15.32 -14.44 -6.75
N ARG A 35 14.47 -15.47 -6.91
CA ARG A 35 13.24 -15.35 -7.71
C ARG A 35 12.29 -14.30 -7.14
N LEU A 36 12.09 -14.28 -5.82
CA LEU A 36 11.27 -13.28 -5.13
C LEU A 36 11.81 -11.86 -5.33
N HIS A 37 13.13 -11.68 -5.27
CA HIS A 37 13.76 -10.39 -5.60
C HIS A 37 13.48 -9.98 -7.05
N ILE A 38 13.62 -10.91 -8.01
CA ILE A 38 13.32 -10.65 -9.41
C ILE A 38 11.86 -10.23 -9.60
N TYR A 39 10.91 -10.93 -8.96
CA TYR A 39 9.50 -10.55 -9.02
C TYR A 39 9.23 -9.20 -8.40
N HIS A 40 9.89 -8.86 -7.29
CA HIS A 40 9.77 -7.55 -6.66
C HIS A 40 10.25 -6.44 -7.60
N TRP A 41 11.40 -6.63 -8.26
CA TRP A 41 11.89 -5.68 -9.27
C TRP A 41 10.95 -5.57 -10.46
N LEU A 42 10.44 -6.70 -10.99
CA LEU A 42 9.47 -6.69 -12.08
C LEU A 42 8.21 -5.93 -11.72
N HIS A 43 7.75 -6.06 -10.47
CA HIS A 43 6.65 -5.29 -9.93
C HIS A 43 6.96 -3.79 -9.95
N LEU A 44 8.07 -3.36 -9.35
CA LEU A 44 8.46 -1.93 -9.32
C LEU A 44 8.64 -1.33 -10.74
N MET A 45 9.11 -2.12 -11.70
CA MET A 45 9.27 -1.70 -13.10
C MET A 45 7.97 -1.70 -13.91
N SER A 46 6.85 -2.13 -13.32
CA SER A 46 5.54 -2.22 -13.97
C SER A 46 4.51 -1.27 -13.34
N PRO A 47 4.72 0.07 -13.40
CA PRO A 47 3.77 1.01 -12.82
C PRO A 47 2.42 0.90 -13.52
N VAL A 48 1.35 0.89 -12.73
CA VAL A 48 -0.03 0.90 -13.21
C VAL A 48 -0.27 2.24 -13.89
N ARG A 49 -0.55 2.21 -15.18
CA ARG A 49 -1.02 3.37 -15.92
C ARG A 49 -2.53 3.47 -15.73
N HIS A 50 -3.01 4.58 -15.18
CA HIS A 50 -4.44 4.83 -15.12
C HIS A 50 -4.98 4.97 -16.55
N ALA A 51 -5.84 4.04 -16.95
CA ALA A 51 -6.52 4.13 -18.23
C ALA A 51 -7.61 5.19 -18.14
N GLN A 52 -7.69 6.06 -19.13
CA GLN A 52 -8.80 6.99 -19.28
C GLN A 52 -10.08 6.17 -19.54
N LEU A 53 -10.98 6.11 -18.56
CA LEU A 53 -12.20 5.31 -18.63
C LEU A 53 -13.18 5.84 -19.68
N ALA A 54 -13.23 7.16 -19.86
CA ALA A 54 -13.94 7.83 -20.95
C ALA A 54 -13.34 9.23 -21.20
N PRO A 55 -13.45 9.78 -22.42
CA PRO A 55 -12.93 11.11 -22.76
C PRO A 55 -13.36 12.24 -21.81
N TRP A 56 -14.61 12.15 -21.32
CA TRP A 56 -15.24 13.15 -20.45
C TRP A 56 -15.05 12.86 -18.95
N TYR A 57 -14.48 11.71 -18.61
CA TYR A 57 -14.28 11.30 -17.23
C TYR A 57 -12.90 11.76 -16.77
N PRO A 58 -12.78 12.47 -15.63
CA PRO A 58 -11.48 12.86 -15.11
C PRO A 58 -10.61 11.62 -14.90
N THR A 59 -9.44 11.58 -15.53
CA THR A 59 -8.45 10.54 -15.24
C THR A 59 -8.02 10.72 -13.80
N PRO A 60 -8.16 9.70 -12.92
CA PRO A 60 -7.64 9.79 -11.57
C PRO A 60 -6.14 10.05 -11.63
N VAL A 61 -5.72 11.22 -11.16
CA VAL A 61 -4.30 11.54 -11.03
C VAL A 61 -3.83 10.87 -9.74
N HIS A 62 -2.72 10.13 -9.81
CA HIS A 62 -2.05 9.66 -8.62
C HIS A 62 -1.51 10.87 -7.85
N CYS A 63 -2.26 11.35 -6.87
CA CYS A 63 -1.81 12.42 -5.98
C CYS A 63 -0.86 11.82 -4.94
N GLN A 64 0.39 12.31 -4.91
CA GLN A 64 1.30 12.03 -3.81
C GLN A 64 0.66 12.51 -2.50
N TYR A 65 0.50 11.60 -1.55
CA TYR A 65 -0.12 11.90 -0.26
C TYR A 65 0.96 12.01 0.80
N ILE A 66 1.49 13.22 0.94
CA ILE A 66 2.63 13.49 1.81
C ILE A 66 2.10 13.93 3.17
N LEU A 67 2.30 13.07 4.15
CA LEU A 67 1.97 13.28 5.55
C LEU A 67 3.23 13.61 6.34
N ARG A 68 3.09 14.48 7.34
CA ARG A 68 4.11 14.77 8.35
C ARG A 68 3.53 14.44 9.73
N PRO A 69 4.28 13.75 10.62
CA PRO A 69 3.88 13.60 12.01
C PRO A 69 3.69 14.96 12.69
N LEU A 70 2.65 15.11 13.50
CA LEU A 70 2.55 16.24 14.41
C LEU A 70 3.50 15.95 15.60
N ASP A 71 4.51 16.77 15.79
CA ASP A 71 5.56 16.51 16.80
C ASP A 71 5.01 16.61 18.24
N HIS A 72 5.33 15.61 19.06
CA HIS A 72 5.68 15.82 20.46
C HIS A 72 7.21 15.70 20.50
N GLU A 73 7.91 16.77 20.86
CA GLU A 73 9.37 16.90 21.02
C GLU A 73 10.23 15.71 20.55
N ALA A 74 11.01 15.94 19.48
CA ALA A 74 11.98 15.00 18.95
C ALA A 74 12.82 14.32 20.06
N VAL A 75 12.66 13.01 20.20
CA VAL A 75 13.60 12.18 20.95
C VAL A 75 14.96 12.28 20.21
N PRO A 76 16.07 12.58 20.91
CA PRO A 76 17.32 12.93 20.27
C PRO A 76 17.89 11.77 19.45
N GLU A 77 18.44 12.13 18.29
CA GLU A 77 19.29 11.32 17.43
C GLU A 77 20.40 10.66 18.27
N GLY A 78 20.28 9.36 18.53
CA GLY A 78 21.25 8.65 19.36
C GLY A 78 20.97 7.16 19.60
N GLY A 79 20.15 6.53 18.76
CA GLY A 79 19.87 5.10 18.82
C GLY A 79 20.26 4.42 17.51
N ASP A 80 21.31 3.60 17.56
CA ASP A 80 21.73 2.72 16.47
C ASP A 80 20.54 1.88 15.95
N GLY A 81 20.16 2.10 14.69
CA GLY A 81 19.90 1.00 13.76
C GLY A 81 18.53 0.31 13.76
N ILE A 82 17.42 0.92 14.16
CA ILE A 82 16.05 0.57 13.68
C ILE A 82 15.20 1.85 13.67
N GLU A 83 15.53 2.79 12.79
CA GLU A 83 14.73 4.00 12.60
C GLU A 83 13.28 3.65 12.23
N ALA A 84 12.34 4.42 12.78
CA ALA A 84 10.90 4.28 12.62
C ALA A 84 10.50 4.05 11.15
N GLN A 85 10.33 2.78 10.74
CA GLN A 85 9.85 2.44 9.41
C GLN A 85 8.40 2.90 9.30
N GLY A 86 8.21 4.06 8.67
CA GLY A 86 6.89 4.58 8.31
C GLY A 86 6.10 3.60 7.44
N LEU A 87 4.85 3.93 7.15
CA LEU A 87 4.10 3.19 6.12
C LEU A 87 4.78 3.36 4.74
N LEU A 88 4.35 2.61 3.73
CA LEU A 88 4.96 2.62 2.39
C LEU A 88 5.20 4.03 1.86
N SER A 89 6.43 4.36 1.44
CA SER A 89 6.79 5.70 0.97
C SER A 89 5.74 6.31 0.01
N PRO A 90 5.34 7.57 0.20
CA PRO A 90 4.36 8.24 -0.68
C PRO A 90 4.89 8.45 -2.11
N TYR A 91 6.20 8.28 -2.32
CA TYR A 91 6.86 8.34 -3.63
C TYR A 91 6.92 6.99 -4.34
N ARG A 92 6.41 5.91 -3.72
CA ARG A 92 6.37 4.60 -4.34
C ARG A 92 5.36 4.59 -5.50
N PRO A 93 5.72 4.08 -6.69
CA PRO A 93 4.75 3.90 -7.76
C PRO A 93 3.72 2.84 -7.39
N LEU A 94 2.45 3.06 -7.74
CA LEU A 94 1.47 1.99 -7.77
C LEU A 94 1.82 1.03 -8.88
N SER A 95 2.09 -0.22 -8.55
CA SER A 95 2.68 -1.17 -9.48
C SER A 95 1.85 -2.44 -9.63
N GLY A 96 1.86 -3.00 -10.83
CA GLY A 96 1.24 -4.29 -11.13
C GLY A 96 2.29 -5.40 -11.18
N LEU A 97 1.84 -6.63 -11.41
CA LEU A 97 2.68 -7.66 -12.02
C LEU A 97 2.12 -7.97 -13.40
N PRO A 98 2.96 -8.17 -14.43
CA PRO A 98 2.48 -8.54 -15.75
C PRO A 98 1.66 -9.84 -15.68
N THR A 99 0.42 -9.81 -16.16
CA THR A 99 -0.44 -11.00 -16.20
C THR A 99 0.20 -12.12 -17.03
N SER A 100 0.98 -11.79 -18.07
CA SER A 100 1.75 -12.75 -18.85
C SER A 100 2.76 -13.54 -18.00
N LEU A 101 3.43 -12.89 -17.04
CA LEU A 101 4.32 -13.55 -16.09
C LEU A 101 3.55 -14.52 -15.19
N LEU A 102 2.43 -14.05 -14.63
CA LEU A 102 1.58 -14.87 -13.76
C LEU A 102 0.97 -16.07 -14.49
N ARG A 103 0.82 -16.00 -15.82
CA ARG A 103 0.31 -17.08 -16.66
C ARG A 103 1.40 -17.99 -17.23
N ALA A 104 2.67 -17.63 -17.08
CA ALA A 104 3.78 -18.37 -17.69
C ALA A 104 3.96 -19.76 -17.07
N ASN A 105 3.78 -19.88 -15.75
CA ASN A 105 3.99 -21.12 -15.02
C ASN A 105 3.29 -21.09 -13.64
N SER A 106 2.78 -22.24 -13.18
CA SER A 106 2.07 -22.35 -11.89
C SER A 106 2.95 -22.04 -10.68
N GLN A 107 4.22 -22.45 -10.69
CA GLN A 107 5.17 -22.12 -9.64
C GLN A 107 5.41 -20.61 -9.57
N ILE A 108 5.65 -19.97 -10.73
CA ILE A 108 5.79 -18.51 -10.82
C ILE A 108 4.55 -17.80 -10.27
N TYR A 109 3.36 -18.29 -10.63
CA TYR A 109 2.11 -17.74 -10.10
C TYR A 109 2.06 -17.80 -8.57
N HIS A 110 2.36 -18.96 -7.97
CA HIS A 110 2.28 -19.12 -6.52
C HIS A 110 3.32 -18.30 -5.76
N GLU A 111 4.52 -18.15 -6.32
CA GLU A 111 5.59 -17.35 -5.72
C GLU A 111 5.32 -15.83 -5.84
N ALA A 112 4.78 -15.37 -6.97
CA ALA A 112 4.69 -13.94 -7.27
C ALA A 112 3.33 -13.29 -6.92
N ARG A 113 2.22 -14.06 -6.91
CA ARG A 113 0.85 -13.49 -6.83
C ARG A 113 0.56 -12.63 -5.60
N LEU A 114 1.32 -12.79 -4.51
CA LEU A 114 1.12 -12.04 -3.27
C LEU A 114 1.83 -10.68 -3.27
N ILE A 115 2.79 -10.49 -4.17
CA ILE A 115 3.63 -9.28 -4.20
C ILE A 115 2.78 -8.01 -4.35
N PRO A 116 1.84 -7.91 -5.31
CA PRO A 116 1.04 -6.68 -5.46
C PRO A 116 0.16 -6.38 -4.24
N PHE A 117 -0.26 -7.39 -3.48
CA PHE A 117 -1.09 -7.18 -2.27
C PHE A 117 -0.26 -6.75 -1.07
N SER A 118 0.99 -7.22 -0.99
CA SER A 118 1.90 -6.92 0.12
C SER A 118 2.77 -5.67 -0.10
N GLN A 119 2.94 -5.22 -1.34
CA GLN A 119 3.87 -4.14 -1.71
C GLN A 119 3.20 -2.86 -2.19
N ASN A 120 1.89 -2.88 -2.47
CA ASN A 120 1.12 -1.68 -2.79
C ASN A 120 0.35 -1.16 -1.59
N GLU A 121 0.07 0.14 -1.62
CA GLU A 121 -0.99 0.75 -0.83
C GLU A 121 -2.31 0.75 -1.61
N PHE A 122 -3.38 0.26 -0.97
CA PHE A 122 -4.72 0.27 -1.56
C PHE A 122 -5.48 1.50 -1.06
N VAL A 123 -5.82 2.39 -1.98
CA VAL A 123 -6.29 3.75 -1.65
C VAL A 123 -7.79 3.90 -1.89
N PHE A 124 -8.53 4.26 -0.84
CA PHE A 124 -9.96 4.51 -0.86
C PHE A 124 -10.26 5.92 -0.32
N VAL A 125 -10.42 6.86 -1.23
CA VAL A 125 -10.64 8.28 -0.93
C VAL A 125 -12.12 8.65 -1.05
N ASN A 126 -12.49 9.75 -0.39
CA ASN A 126 -13.85 10.27 -0.45
C ASN A 126 -13.97 11.27 -1.62
N TRP A 127 -14.15 10.75 -2.85
CA TRP A 127 -14.35 11.57 -4.06
C TRP A 127 -15.82 11.62 -4.48
N PHE A 128 -16.33 10.59 -5.16
CA PHE A 128 -17.73 10.49 -5.59
C PHE A 128 -18.62 9.72 -4.60
N ALA A 129 -18.00 8.92 -3.72
CA ALA A 129 -18.64 8.13 -2.69
C ALA A 129 -17.71 8.04 -1.47
N SER A 130 -18.25 7.63 -0.32
CA SER A 130 -17.45 7.47 0.90
C SER A 130 -16.43 6.34 0.75
N GLY A 131 -15.19 6.62 1.18
CA GLY A 131 -14.06 5.69 1.09
C GLY A 131 -14.34 4.37 1.81
N LEU A 132 -15.12 4.41 2.90
CA LEU A 132 -15.57 3.22 3.62
C LEU A 132 -16.33 2.24 2.69
N TRP A 133 -17.30 2.74 1.94
CA TRP A 133 -18.11 1.90 1.06
C TRP A 133 -17.31 1.35 -0.12
N ALA A 134 -16.43 2.17 -0.69
CA ALA A 134 -15.51 1.73 -1.74
C ALA A 134 -14.59 0.59 -1.24
N ALA A 135 -14.04 0.75 -0.03
CA ALA A 135 -13.22 -0.26 0.62
C ALA A 135 -14.00 -1.55 0.92
N ARG A 136 -15.26 -1.44 1.37
CA ARG A 136 -16.16 -2.59 1.55
C ARG A 136 -16.39 -3.34 0.24
N ALA A 137 -16.79 -2.64 -0.82
CA ALA A 137 -17.07 -3.25 -2.11
C ALA A 137 -15.83 -3.97 -2.68
N PHE A 138 -14.67 -3.33 -2.59
CA PHE A 138 -13.40 -3.94 -3.00
C PHE A 138 -13.07 -5.19 -2.17
N THR A 139 -13.11 -5.08 -0.84
CA THR A 139 -12.67 -6.17 0.05
C THR A 139 -13.57 -7.39 -0.06
N ARG A 140 -14.90 -7.21 -0.24
CA ARG A 140 -15.85 -8.32 -0.46
C ARG A 140 -15.60 -9.08 -1.76
N ALA A 141 -15.08 -8.41 -2.79
CA ALA A 141 -14.75 -9.03 -4.06
C ALA A 141 -13.46 -9.87 -4.02
N LEU A 142 -12.66 -9.74 -2.96
CA LEU A 142 -11.39 -10.45 -2.82
C LEU A 142 -11.57 -11.89 -2.31
N ALA A 143 -10.84 -12.81 -2.94
CA ALA A 143 -10.67 -14.17 -2.44
C ALA A 143 -10.03 -14.15 -1.04
N PRO A 144 -10.28 -15.17 -0.19
CA PRO A 144 -9.73 -15.23 1.17
C PRO A 144 -8.21 -15.03 1.24
N TRP A 145 -7.46 -15.62 0.30
CA TRP A 145 -6.01 -15.48 0.26
C TRP A 145 -5.56 -14.06 -0.13
N GLN A 146 -6.34 -13.34 -0.94
CA GLN A 146 -6.05 -11.94 -1.32
C GLN A 146 -6.26 -11.02 -0.13
N ARG A 147 -7.36 -11.23 0.62
CA ARG A 147 -7.62 -10.51 1.88
C ARG A 147 -6.50 -10.74 2.90
N GLY A 148 -6.06 -11.98 3.06
CA GLY A 148 -4.93 -12.32 3.93
C GLY A 148 -3.57 -11.80 3.45
N ALA A 149 -3.43 -11.43 2.17
CA ALA A 149 -2.20 -10.91 1.59
C ALA A 149 -2.12 -9.38 1.57
N LEU A 150 -3.26 -8.69 1.71
CA LEU A 150 -3.34 -7.23 1.76
C LEU A 150 -2.56 -6.71 2.97
N ARG A 151 -1.66 -5.73 2.80
CA ARG A 151 -0.82 -5.22 3.91
C ARG A 151 -1.06 -3.76 4.26
N TYR A 152 -1.20 -2.91 3.25
CA TYR A 152 -1.21 -1.45 3.43
C TYR A 152 -2.44 -0.84 2.77
N VAL A 153 -3.18 -0.04 3.52
CA VAL A 153 -4.41 0.59 3.07
C VAL A 153 -4.39 2.07 3.42
N ARG A 154 -4.92 2.90 2.52
CA ARG A 154 -5.30 4.28 2.80
C ARG A 154 -6.81 4.42 2.72
N LEU A 155 -7.40 5.01 3.75
CA LEU A 155 -8.85 5.15 3.87
C LEU A 155 -9.23 6.55 4.32
N GLU A 156 -10.14 7.20 3.60
CA GLU A 156 -10.78 8.44 4.04
C GLU A 156 -12.20 8.14 4.54
N VAL A 157 -12.47 8.52 5.79
CA VAL A 157 -13.76 8.29 6.46
C VAL A 157 -14.30 9.61 7.00
N LEU A 158 -15.59 9.84 6.77
CA LEU A 158 -16.30 10.94 7.41
C LEU A 158 -16.90 10.44 8.72
N ALA A 159 -16.85 11.25 9.77
CA ALA A 159 -17.47 10.91 11.05
C ALA A 159 -18.97 10.61 10.90
N ARG A 160 -19.68 11.22 9.94
CA ARG A 160 -21.09 10.92 9.70
C ARG A 160 -21.31 9.47 9.24
N ASP A 161 -20.35 8.90 8.52
CA ASP A 161 -20.47 7.55 7.98
C ASP A 161 -20.48 6.53 9.13
N VAL A 162 -19.74 6.79 10.21
CA VAL A 162 -19.65 5.88 11.37
C VAL A 162 -20.55 6.26 12.55
N VAL A 163 -20.90 7.55 12.71
CA VAL A 163 -21.68 8.04 13.86
C VAL A 163 -23.19 8.08 13.59
N VAL A 164 -23.63 8.35 12.35
CA VAL A 164 -25.04 8.61 12.05
C VAL A 164 -25.68 7.39 11.39
N GLY A 165 -26.80 6.90 11.95
CA GLY A 165 -27.67 5.93 11.28
C GLY A 165 -27.27 4.45 11.41
N GLY A 166 -26.26 4.10 12.21
CA GLY A 166 -25.90 2.71 12.58
C GLY A 166 -25.26 1.87 11.48
N ALA A 167 -25.78 1.91 10.25
CA ALA A 167 -25.35 1.09 9.13
C ALA A 167 -23.85 1.22 8.82
N GLY A 168 -23.30 2.43 8.81
CA GLY A 168 -21.87 2.58 8.52
C GLY A 168 -20.95 2.18 9.69
N ARG A 169 -21.46 2.10 10.93
CA ARG A 169 -20.73 1.46 12.04
C ARG A 169 -20.61 -0.06 11.81
N GLU A 170 -21.69 -0.70 11.40
CA GLU A 170 -21.69 -2.13 11.08
C GLU A 170 -20.78 -2.44 9.90
N GLU A 171 -20.82 -1.62 8.85
CA GLU A 171 -19.91 -1.74 7.71
C GLU A 171 -18.46 -1.51 8.12
N TRP A 172 -18.17 -0.50 8.95
CA TRP A 172 -16.83 -0.29 9.49
C TRP A 172 -16.32 -1.52 10.26
N ARG A 173 -17.13 -2.07 11.17
CA ARG A 173 -16.80 -3.27 11.93
C ARG A 173 -16.56 -4.47 11.01
N ALA A 174 -17.40 -4.65 9.99
CA ALA A 174 -17.27 -5.72 9.01
C ALA A 174 -15.99 -5.56 8.15
N LEU A 175 -15.68 -4.34 7.72
CA LEU A 175 -14.44 -4.04 6.97
C LEU A 175 -13.20 -4.43 7.79
N CYS A 176 -13.14 -3.96 9.04
CA CYS A 176 -12.01 -4.27 9.93
C CYS A 176 -11.89 -5.77 10.20
N GLY A 177 -13.02 -6.49 10.35
CA GLY A 177 -13.03 -7.95 10.48
C GLY A 177 -12.47 -8.66 9.23
N GLU A 178 -12.79 -8.16 8.02
CA GLU A 178 -12.24 -8.72 6.78
C GLU A 178 -10.77 -8.36 6.55
N TRP A 179 -10.29 -7.25 7.11
CA TRP A 179 -8.89 -6.81 7.06
C TRP A 179 -8.02 -7.41 8.15
N ALA A 180 -8.61 -7.89 9.25
CA ALA A 180 -7.93 -8.49 10.39
C ALA A 180 -6.83 -9.52 10.06
N PRO A 181 -6.99 -10.44 9.07
CA PRO A 181 -5.95 -11.43 8.81
C PRO A 181 -4.72 -10.88 8.07
N GLY A 182 -4.79 -9.68 7.49
CA GLY A 182 -3.78 -9.22 6.53
C GLY A 182 -3.21 -7.84 6.80
N VAL A 183 -4.07 -6.85 7.05
CA VAL A 183 -3.67 -5.44 7.05
C VAL A 183 -2.83 -5.15 8.29
N ARG A 184 -1.64 -4.57 8.05
CA ARG A 184 -0.66 -4.21 9.10
C ARG A 184 -0.48 -2.71 9.22
N GLY A 185 -0.66 -1.99 8.12
CA GLY A 185 -0.50 -0.55 8.06
C GLY A 185 -1.73 0.14 7.51
N LEU A 186 -2.21 1.16 8.21
CA LEU A 186 -3.37 1.94 7.80
C LEU A 186 -3.05 3.44 7.81
N ARG A 187 -3.16 4.10 6.65
CA ARG A 187 -3.28 5.55 6.56
C ARG A 187 -4.75 5.92 6.64
N MET A 188 -5.15 6.67 7.64
CA MET A 188 -6.55 7.01 7.84
C MET A 188 -6.73 8.52 7.93
N LYS A 189 -7.64 9.05 7.12
CA LYS A 189 -8.12 10.42 7.26
C LYS A 189 -9.50 10.40 7.88
N MET A 190 -9.64 11.04 9.04
CA MET A 190 -10.90 11.17 9.76
C MET A 190 -11.42 12.61 9.67
N VAL A 191 -12.52 12.82 8.94
CA VAL A 191 -13.16 14.13 8.80
C VAL A 191 -14.32 14.25 9.79
N LEU A 192 -14.14 15.04 10.84
CA LEU A 192 -15.11 15.18 11.93
C LEU A 192 -16.26 16.16 11.62
N GLY A 193 -16.11 16.98 10.57
CA GLY A 193 -17.07 18.02 10.17
C GLY A 193 -18.41 17.53 9.62
N ALA A 194 -19.38 18.45 9.54
CA ALA A 194 -20.76 18.16 9.13
C ALA A 194 -20.97 18.02 7.60
N SER A 195 -20.07 18.51 6.75
CA SER A 195 -20.29 18.58 5.29
C SER A 195 -19.18 17.91 4.48
N THR A 196 -19.59 17.30 3.36
CA THR A 196 -18.73 16.75 2.30
C THR A 196 -18.24 17.78 1.29
N ALA A 197 -18.67 19.03 1.40
CA ALA A 197 -18.27 20.05 0.44
C ALA A 197 -16.90 20.63 0.82
N THR A 198 -16.02 20.69 -0.17
CA THR A 198 -14.90 21.64 -0.24
C THR A 198 -15.29 22.97 0.40
N VAL A 199 -14.41 23.45 1.27
CA VAL A 199 -14.57 24.66 2.10
C VAL A 199 -15.03 25.86 1.26
N SER A 200 -16.26 26.32 1.46
CA SER A 200 -16.70 27.72 1.30
C SER A 200 -18.15 27.86 1.78
N GLY A 201 -18.34 27.99 3.09
CA GLY A 201 -19.65 28.31 3.66
C GLY A 201 -19.65 28.38 5.19
N PRO A 202 -20.27 29.40 5.81
CA PRO A 202 -20.36 29.51 7.26
C PRO A 202 -21.54 28.65 7.76
N SER A 203 -21.28 27.39 8.08
CA SER A 203 -22.26 26.57 8.81
C SER A 203 -21.95 26.62 10.31
N ALA A 204 -22.97 27.00 11.07
CA ALA A 204 -22.96 27.22 12.51
C ALA A 204 -22.44 26.02 13.30
N GLY A 205 -21.72 26.32 14.39
CA GLY A 205 -21.03 25.38 15.24
C GLY A 205 -21.95 24.39 15.95
N GLY A 206 -21.96 23.15 15.47
CA GLY A 206 -22.26 22.00 16.31
C GLY A 206 -21.02 21.65 17.13
N ALA A 207 -21.19 21.44 18.44
CA ALA A 207 -20.11 21.09 19.35
C ALA A 207 -19.32 19.89 18.79
N VAL A 208 -18.07 20.14 18.39
CA VAL A 208 -17.19 19.14 17.78
C VAL A 208 -16.88 18.01 18.77
N GLY A 209 -16.95 18.28 20.09
CA GLY A 209 -16.64 17.36 21.19
C GLY A 209 -17.37 16.01 21.13
N PRO A 210 -18.70 15.94 21.33
CA PRO A 210 -19.42 14.66 21.43
C PRO A 210 -19.30 13.79 20.17
N ARG A 211 -19.32 14.43 18.99
CA ARG A 211 -19.19 13.73 17.72
C ARG A 211 -17.76 13.22 17.48
N SER A 212 -16.76 14.01 17.87
CA SER A 212 -15.35 13.62 17.83
C SER A 212 -15.08 12.40 18.72
N GLU A 213 -15.61 12.41 19.94
CA GLU A 213 -15.48 11.28 20.87
C GLU A 213 -16.20 10.03 20.38
N ALA A 214 -17.42 10.17 19.85
CA ALA A 214 -18.14 9.06 19.26
C ALA A 214 -17.39 8.47 18.07
N ALA A 215 -16.91 9.32 17.14
CA ALA A 215 -16.11 8.87 16.00
C ALA A 215 -14.86 8.13 16.46
N ARG A 216 -14.13 8.63 17.45
CA ARG A 216 -12.94 7.99 18.01
C ARG A 216 -13.25 6.59 18.55
N ARG A 217 -14.30 6.46 19.36
CA ARG A 217 -14.73 5.18 19.93
C ARG A 217 -15.12 4.19 18.83
N TRP A 218 -15.90 4.61 17.84
CA TRP A 218 -16.32 3.72 16.75
C TRP A 218 -15.16 3.29 15.86
N VAL A 219 -14.25 4.22 15.56
CA VAL A 219 -13.01 3.90 14.85
C VAL A 219 -12.21 2.87 15.66
N GLY A 220 -11.99 3.15 16.95
CA GLY A 220 -11.28 2.26 17.87
C GLY A 220 -11.89 0.87 17.96
N GLU A 221 -13.21 0.76 18.05
CA GLU A 221 -13.91 -0.54 18.08
C GLU A 221 -13.66 -1.39 16.84
N GLY A 222 -13.62 -0.78 15.65
CA GLY A 222 -13.31 -1.51 14.41
C GLY A 222 -11.83 -1.88 14.34
N LEU A 223 -10.94 -0.89 14.54
CA LEU A 223 -9.48 -1.13 14.51
C LEU A 223 -9.06 -2.20 15.52
N GLY A 224 -9.69 -2.27 16.69
CA GLY A 224 -9.43 -3.30 17.71
C GLY A 224 -9.67 -4.74 17.23
N LEU A 225 -10.43 -4.94 16.14
CA LEU A 225 -10.61 -6.26 15.52
C LEU A 225 -9.41 -6.69 14.67
N MET A 226 -8.53 -5.77 14.31
CA MET A 226 -7.44 -6.00 13.37
C MET A 226 -6.19 -6.51 14.10
N GLY A 227 -6.18 -7.79 14.47
CA GLY A 227 -5.10 -8.41 15.27
C GLY A 227 -3.68 -8.35 14.69
N GLN A 228 -3.53 -8.01 13.40
CA GLN A 228 -2.24 -7.84 12.72
C GLN A 228 -1.87 -6.36 12.51
N LEU A 229 -2.68 -5.42 12.99
CA LEU A 229 -2.45 -3.98 12.81
C LEU A 229 -1.27 -3.54 13.67
N GLU A 230 -0.23 -3.06 13.01
CA GLU A 230 1.03 -2.62 13.62
C GLU A 230 1.09 -1.09 13.68
N ARG A 231 0.59 -0.39 12.65
CA ARG A 231 0.76 1.06 12.54
C ARG A 231 -0.43 1.77 11.88
N VAL A 232 -0.83 2.89 12.48
CA VAL A 232 -1.85 3.80 11.97
C VAL A 232 -1.25 5.20 11.81
N GLU A 233 -1.23 5.73 10.59
CA GLU A 233 -0.98 7.16 10.36
C GLU A 233 -2.34 7.86 10.27
N MET A 234 -2.66 8.69 11.26
CA MET A 234 -3.98 9.28 11.44
C MET A 234 -3.96 10.78 11.11
N GLU A 235 -4.74 11.21 10.13
CA GLU A 235 -5.01 12.62 9.84
C GLU A 235 -6.40 12.99 10.36
N VAL A 236 -6.46 13.78 11.45
CA VAL A 236 -7.72 14.27 12.02
C VAL A 236 -8.05 15.65 11.46
N VAL A 237 -9.14 15.74 10.69
CA VAL A 237 -9.61 16.98 10.07
C VAL A 237 -10.88 17.47 10.73
N ALA A 238 -10.75 18.53 11.53
CA ALA A 238 -11.86 19.20 12.19
C ALA A 238 -11.63 20.71 12.22
N ARG A 239 -12.69 21.48 11.91
CA ARG A 239 -12.62 22.95 11.94
C ARG A 239 -12.48 23.43 13.39
N GLY A 240 -11.44 24.23 13.66
CA GLY A 240 -11.21 24.83 14.97
C GLY A 240 -10.61 23.89 16.02
N MET A 241 -10.19 22.68 15.62
CA MET A 241 -9.45 21.76 16.50
C MET A 241 -7.96 22.10 16.43
N SER A 242 -7.35 22.35 17.59
CA SER A 242 -5.90 22.61 17.69
C SER A 242 -5.11 21.35 17.38
N ASP A 243 -3.81 21.49 17.13
CA ASP A 243 -2.93 20.33 16.93
C ASP A 243 -2.76 19.54 18.23
N GLU A 244 -2.74 20.21 19.39
CA GLU A 244 -2.78 19.56 20.71
C GLU A 244 -4.03 18.67 20.89
N ASP A 245 -5.20 19.14 20.47
CA ASP A 245 -6.43 18.36 20.54
C ASP A 245 -6.40 17.14 19.61
N LYS A 246 -5.78 17.27 18.42
CA LYS A 246 -5.61 16.15 17.47
C LYS A 246 -4.63 15.12 18.00
N LEU A 247 -3.52 15.57 18.61
CA LEU A 247 -2.55 14.71 19.28
C LEU A 247 -3.23 13.92 20.41
N LEU A 248 -3.93 14.61 21.31
CA LEU A 248 -4.67 13.99 22.40
C LEU A 248 -5.74 13.00 21.90
N TRP A 249 -6.37 13.30 20.75
CA TRP A 249 -7.32 12.38 20.12
C TRP A 249 -6.64 11.08 19.68
N CYS A 250 -5.46 11.17 19.05
CA CYS A 250 -4.69 10.02 18.59
C CYS A 250 -4.09 9.21 19.75
N GLU A 251 -3.56 9.88 20.78
CA GLU A 251 -3.06 9.22 21.99
C GLU A 251 -4.16 8.42 22.70
N LYS A 252 -5.36 9.01 22.83
CA LYS A 252 -6.51 8.32 23.41
C LYS A 252 -6.88 7.08 22.58
N LEU A 253 -6.86 7.19 21.25
CA LEU A 253 -7.10 6.06 20.35
C LEU A 253 -6.04 4.97 20.53
N GLU A 254 -4.75 5.31 20.52
CA GLU A 254 -3.65 4.36 20.72
C GLU A 254 -3.82 3.58 22.04
N ARG A 255 -4.10 4.30 23.12
CA ARG A 255 -4.31 3.69 24.44
C ARG A 255 -5.46 2.69 24.42
N GLU A 256 -6.62 3.08 23.87
CA GLU A 256 -7.79 2.20 23.79
C GLU A 256 -7.49 0.93 22.96
N LEU A 257 -6.73 1.05 21.87
CA LEU A 257 -6.34 -0.11 21.06
C LEU A 257 -5.37 -1.06 21.80
N ARG A 258 -4.41 -0.50 22.54
CA ARG A 258 -3.47 -1.29 23.35
C ARG A 258 -4.16 -1.99 24.51
N GLU A 259 -5.04 -1.29 25.22
CA GLU A 259 -5.89 -1.85 26.28
C GLU A 259 -6.83 -2.93 25.72
N GLY A 260 -7.29 -2.77 24.47
CA GLY A 260 -8.10 -3.73 23.74
C GLY A 260 -7.35 -4.96 23.19
N GLY A 261 -6.02 -5.06 23.37
CA GLY A 261 -5.22 -6.23 23.03
C GLY A 261 -4.21 -6.05 21.89
N LEU A 262 -4.21 -4.91 21.18
CA LEU A 262 -3.23 -4.60 20.15
C LEU A 262 -1.95 -4.01 20.76
N ARG A 263 -1.20 -4.82 21.50
CA ARG A 263 -0.09 -4.35 22.36
C ARG A 263 0.98 -3.54 21.63
N TRP A 264 1.24 -3.86 20.36
CA TRP A 264 2.32 -3.29 19.56
C TRP A 264 1.87 -2.21 18.57
N VAL A 265 0.58 -1.83 18.60
CA VAL A 265 0.08 -0.81 17.68
C VAL A 265 0.68 0.56 18.01
N VAL A 266 1.02 1.30 16.97
CA VAL A 266 1.47 2.70 17.06
C VAL A 266 0.52 3.57 16.23
N VAL A 267 -0.05 4.60 16.84
CA VAL A 267 -0.87 5.61 16.16
C VAL A 267 -0.08 6.90 16.08
N VAL A 268 0.34 7.25 14.87
CA VAL A 268 1.04 8.51 14.59
C VAL A 268 0.03 9.54 14.14
N CYS A 269 -0.15 10.60 14.92
CA CYS A 269 -0.93 11.74 14.48
C CYS A 269 -0.17 12.45 13.37
N THR A 270 -0.83 12.74 12.26
CA THR A 270 -0.23 13.32 11.07
C THR A 270 -1.06 14.48 10.53
N GLU A 271 -0.41 15.35 9.79
CA GLU A 271 -1.05 16.38 8.98
C GLU A 271 -0.61 16.28 7.52
N LYS A 272 -1.48 16.75 6.63
CA LYS A 272 -1.23 16.77 5.19
C LYS A 272 -0.36 17.98 4.84
N VAL A 273 0.85 17.73 4.35
CA VAL A 273 1.81 18.78 3.96
C VAL A 273 1.59 19.21 2.52
N GLN A 274 1.35 18.25 1.62
CA GLN A 274 1.25 18.55 0.20
C GLN A 274 0.34 17.55 -0.54
N GLU A 275 -0.39 18.06 -1.52
CA GLU A 275 -0.99 17.27 -2.59
C GLU A 275 -0.39 17.74 -3.90
N ARG A 276 0.65 17.04 -4.38
CA ARG A 276 1.23 17.36 -5.68
C ARG A 276 0.44 16.60 -6.73
N MET A 277 -0.43 17.32 -7.45
CA MET A 277 -1.14 16.81 -8.61
C MET A 277 -0.18 16.88 -9.80
N GLU A 278 0.54 15.80 -10.09
CA GLU A 278 1.32 15.71 -11.32
C GLU A 278 0.34 15.47 -12.46
N TRP A 279 -0.08 16.56 -13.10
CA TRP A 279 -0.73 16.48 -14.40
C TRP A 279 0.25 15.77 -15.33
N ILE A 280 -0.09 14.55 -15.76
CA ILE A 280 0.41 14.05 -17.03
C ILE A 280 -0.22 14.97 -18.08
N LYS A 281 0.40 16.14 -18.31
CA LYS A 281 0.26 16.81 -19.59
C LYS A 281 0.87 15.82 -20.57
N SER A 282 0.04 14.98 -21.15
CA SER A 282 0.39 14.36 -22.40
C SER A 282 0.59 15.52 -23.36
N ASP A 283 1.85 15.89 -23.58
CA ASP A 283 2.30 16.62 -24.75
C ASP A 283 2.00 15.74 -25.96
N VAL A 284 0.71 15.64 -26.30
CA VAL A 284 0.24 15.28 -27.62
C VAL A 284 0.05 16.62 -28.34
N ALA A 285 1.15 17.36 -28.47
CA ALA A 285 1.33 18.26 -29.59
C ALA A 285 1.54 17.38 -30.83
N TRP A 286 0.44 16.77 -31.29
CA TRP A 286 0.44 16.16 -32.61
C TRP A 286 0.60 17.29 -33.60
N LYS A 287 1.79 17.35 -34.21
CA LYS A 287 2.11 18.17 -35.37
C LYS A 287 0.98 18.06 -36.40
N ASN A 288 0.15 19.07 -36.49
CA ASN A 288 -0.57 19.44 -37.71
C ASN A 288 -0.15 20.88 -38.07
N GLN A 289 1.12 21.02 -38.46
CA GLN A 289 1.55 22.10 -39.35
C GLN A 289 1.97 21.47 -40.67
N THR A 290 0.98 21.13 -41.48
CA THR A 290 1.09 21.09 -42.94
C THR A 290 -0.25 21.49 -43.50
N GLY A 291 -0.30 22.63 -44.17
CA GLY A 291 -1.40 23.00 -45.07
C GLY A 291 -2.05 24.35 -44.79
N SER A 292 -1.37 25.43 -45.15
CA SER A 292 -1.93 26.59 -45.88
C SER A 292 -0.77 27.35 -46.50
#